data_AF-A0A357FU68-F1
#
_entry.id   AF-A0A357FU68-F1
#
_cell.length_a   1.000
_cell.length_b   1.000
_cell.length_c   1.000
_cell.angle_alpha   90.00
_cell.angle_beta   90.00
_cell.angle_gamma   90.00
#
_symmetry.space_group_name_H-M   'P 1'
#
loop_
_entity.id
_entity.type
_entity.pdbx_description
1 polymer ?
#
loop_
_entity_poly.entity_id
_entity_poly.type
_entity_poly.pdbx_seq_one_letter_code
_entity_poly.pdbx_strand_id
1 'polypeptide(L)'
;MSQPELSTSSRLLSLVGIIGAILAFGAILFVAYLPSRPDPIDQAINEERQAKADEARAAGVAKLVGFEVIDAEAGTVRIPIEDAMDSTVAGYKAAK
;
A
#
# COMPACT_ATOMS: atom_id res chain seq x y z
N MET A 1 -3.36 -65.86 -13.03
CA MET A 1 -3.92 -64.78 -12.19
C MET A 1 -4.93 -64.02 -13.02
N SER A 2 -6.21 -64.40 -12.96
CA SER A 2 -7.28 -63.73 -13.72
C SER A 2 -7.62 -62.43 -12.99
N GLN A 3 -7.41 -61.28 -13.62
CA GLN A 3 -7.81 -60.01 -13.02
C GLN A 3 -9.34 -59.97 -12.91
N PRO A 4 -9.90 -59.57 -11.75
CA PRO A 4 -11.34 -59.39 -11.63
C PRO A 4 -11.76 -58.23 -12.54
N GLU A 5 -12.58 -58.50 -13.56
CA GLU A 5 -13.17 -57.44 -14.36
C GLU A 5 -14.03 -56.55 -13.46
N LEU A 6 -13.65 -55.27 -13.37
CA LEU A 6 -14.43 -54.28 -12.63
C LEU A 6 -15.77 -54.09 -13.32
N SER A 7 -16.84 -54.58 -12.67
CA SER A 7 -18.23 -54.42 -13.10
C SER A 7 -18.58 -52.95 -13.34
N THR A 8 -19.40 -52.67 -14.35
CA THR A 8 -19.87 -51.31 -14.68
C THR A 8 -20.44 -50.57 -13.47
N SER A 9 -21.07 -51.29 -12.54
CA SER A 9 -21.60 -50.72 -11.29
C SER A 9 -20.51 -50.14 -10.39
N SER A 10 -19.36 -50.81 -10.24
CA SER A 10 -18.25 -50.31 -9.42
C SER A 10 -17.58 -49.08 -10.05
N ARG A 11 -17.53 -49.02 -11.39
CA ARG A 11 -17.03 -47.86 -12.13
C ARG A 11 -17.95 -46.64 -11.95
N LEU A 12 -19.26 -46.83 -12.01
CA LEU A 12 -20.25 -45.75 -11.78
C LEU A 12 -20.18 -45.23 -10.34
N LEU A 13 -20.07 -46.12 -9.35
CA LEU A 13 -19.88 -45.73 -7.95
C LEU A 13 -18.59 -44.94 -7.74
N SER A 14 -17.48 -45.36 -8.37
CA SER A 14 -16.21 -44.62 -8.31
C SER A 14 -16.34 -43.24 -8.95
N LEU A 15 -17.01 -43.11 -10.09
CA LEU A 15 -17.25 -41.83 -10.76
C LEU A 15 -18.08 -40.88 -9.89
N VAL A 16 -19.16 -41.38 -9.29
CA VAL A 16 -19.99 -40.60 -8.35
C VAL A 16 -19.18 -40.16 -7.13
N GLY A 17 -18.33 -41.04 -6.60
CA GLY A 17 -17.43 -40.71 -5.50
C GLY A 17 -16.44 -39.59 -5.86
N ILE A 18 -15.84 -39.63 -7.05
CA ILE A 18 -14.93 -38.60 -7.54
C ILE A 18 -15.65 -37.25 -7.69
N ILE A 19 -16.84 -37.25 -8.31
CA ILE A 19 -17.65 -36.03 -8.47
C ILE A 19 -18.05 -35.49 -7.10
N GLY A 20 -18.48 -36.36 -6.18
CA GLY A 20 -18.84 -35.98 -4.82
C GLY A 20 -17.67 -35.34 -4.05
N ALA A 21 -16.46 -35.88 -4.19
CA ALA A 21 -15.27 -35.32 -3.55
C ALA A 21 -14.92 -33.93 -4.11
N ILE A 22 -15.01 -33.73 -5.43
CA ILE A 22 -14.76 -32.43 -6.07
C ILE A 22 -15.80 -31.40 -5.61
N LEU A 23 -17.08 -31.78 -5.58
CA LEU A 23 -18.15 -30.89 -5.12
C LEU A 23 -18.00 -30.53 -3.64
N ALA A 24 -17.65 -31.50 -2.79
CA ALA A 24 -17.38 -31.25 -1.38
C ALA A 24 -16.22 -30.27 -1.18
N PHE A 25 -15.12 -30.45 -1.93
CA PHE A 25 -13.98 -29.54 -1.88
C PHE A 25 -14.35 -28.13 -2.38
N GLY A 26 -15.10 -28.04 -3.48
CA GLY A 26 -15.63 -26.77 -4.00
C GLY A 26 -16.54 -26.06 -2.99
N ALA A 27 -17.39 -26.79 -2.27
CA ALA A 27 -18.23 -26.24 -1.22
C ALA A 27 -17.41 -25.71 -0.03
N ILE A 28 -16.35 -26.43 0.37
CA ILE A 28 -15.42 -25.97 1.42
C ILE A 28 -14.75 -24.66 0.99
N LEU A 29 -14.24 -24.58 -0.25
CA LEU A 29 -13.66 -23.34 -0.77
C LEU A 29 -14.70 -22.21 -0.83
N PHE A 30 -15.91 -22.49 -1.28
CA PHE A 30 -16.99 -21.51 -1.34
C PHE A 30 -17.32 -20.92 0.04
N VAL A 31 -17.39 -21.76 1.08
CA VAL A 31 -17.64 -21.31 2.46
C VAL A 31 -16.40 -20.62 3.05
N ALA A 32 -15.20 -21.13 2.78
CA ALA A 32 -13.96 -20.56 3.30
C ALA A 32 -13.59 -19.20 2.66
N TYR A 33 -13.99 -19.01 1.40
CA TYR A 33 -13.88 -17.76 0.66
C TYR A 33 -15.19 -16.98 0.63
N LEU A 34 -16.14 -17.31 1.51
CA LEU A 34 -17.38 -16.55 1.64
C LEU A 34 -17.00 -15.07 1.85
N PRO A 35 -17.57 -14.13 1.07
CA PRO A 35 -17.10 -12.75 0.97
C PRO A 35 -17.08 -11.96 2.28
N SER A 36 -17.61 -12.51 3.37
CA SER A 36 -17.50 -11.99 4.73
C SER A 36 -16.12 -12.24 5.36
N ARG A 37 -15.03 -12.17 4.58
CA ARG A 37 -13.73 -11.83 5.20
C ARG A 37 -13.89 -10.38 5.67
N PRO A 38 -13.78 -10.09 6.98
CA PRO A 38 -13.79 -8.72 7.43
C PRO A 38 -12.74 -7.95 6.62
N ASP A 39 -13.08 -6.73 6.20
CA ASP A 39 -12.13 -5.87 5.50
C ASP A 39 -10.78 -5.93 6.22
N PRO A 40 -9.65 -6.01 5.49
CA PRO A 40 -8.36 -5.99 6.13
C PRO A 40 -8.34 -4.80 7.09
N ILE A 41 -8.19 -5.06 8.39
CA ILE A 41 -8.21 -4.07 9.47
C ILE A 41 -7.27 -2.88 9.15
N ASP A 42 -6.29 -3.12 8.28
CA ASP A 42 -5.27 -2.18 7.84
C ASP A 42 -5.69 -1.21 6.73
N GLN A 43 -6.84 -1.35 6.05
CA GLN A 43 -7.20 -0.41 4.97
C GLN A 43 -7.42 1.01 5.50
N ALA A 44 -8.27 1.17 6.52
CA ALA A 44 -8.52 2.48 7.13
C ALA A 44 -7.25 3.07 7.79
N ILE A 45 -6.42 2.23 8.42
CA ILE A 45 -5.15 2.64 9.02
C ILE A 45 -4.15 3.10 7.96
N ASN A 46 -4.09 2.42 6.81
CA ASN A 46 -3.19 2.76 5.71
C ASN A 46 -3.61 4.06 5.02
N GLU A 47 -4.91 4.26 4.82
CA GLU A 47 -5.44 5.53 4.29
C GLU A 47 -5.12 6.71 5.22
N GLU A 48 -5.31 6.54 6.53
CA GLU A 48 -4.96 7.59 7.50
C GLU A 48 -3.45 7.89 7.53
N ARG A 49 -2.61 6.86 7.44
CA ARG A 49 -1.14 7.03 7.38
C ARG A 49 -0.72 7.75 6.10
N GLN A 50 -1.36 7.47 4.97
CA GLN A 50 -1.05 8.10 3.71
C GLN A 50 -1.45 9.58 3.72
N ALA A 51 -2.65 9.91 4.22
CA ALA A 51 -3.10 11.29 4.37
C ALA A 51 -2.15 12.12 5.26
N LYS A 52 -1.72 11.56 6.41
CA LYS A 52 -0.76 12.23 7.29
C LYS A 52 0.62 12.43 6.64
N ALA A 53 1.07 11.48 5.83
CA ALA A 53 2.35 11.59 5.12
C ALA A 53 2.31 12.69 4.04
N ASP A 54 1.18 12.81 3.33
CA ASP A 54 1.00 13.82 2.30
C ASP A 54 0.84 15.22 2.90
N GLU A 55 0.15 15.34 4.04
CA GLU A 55 0.10 16.58 4.83
C GLU A 55 1.50 17.01 5.29
N ALA A 56 2.29 16.08 5.83
CA ALA A 56 3.66 16.36 6.27
C ALA A 56 4.57 16.77 5.10
N ARG A 57 4.43 16.15 3.92
CA ARG A 57 5.15 16.57 2.71
C ARG A 57 4.74 17.96 2.26
N ALA A 58 3.45 18.26 2.19
CA ALA A 58 2.95 19.56 1.77
C ALA A 58 3.43 20.68 2.72
N ALA A 59 3.34 20.45 4.04
CA ALA A 59 3.85 21.36 5.05
C ALA A 59 5.39 21.52 4.98
N GLY A 60 6.11 20.43 4.68
CA GLY A 60 7.55 20.46 4.45
C GLY A 60 7.93 21.32 3.24
N VAL A 61 7.27 21.11 2.10
CA VAL A 61 7.48 21.90 0.88
C VAL A 61 7.17 23.36 1.13
N ALA A 62 6.03 23.69 1.76
CA ALA A 62 5.67 25.07 2.07
C ALA A 62 6.74 25.82 2.88
N LYS A 63 7.40 25.13 3.83
CA LYS A 63 8.53 25.69 4.62
C LYS A 63 9.81 25.93 3.82
N LEU A 64 9.99 25.29 2.66
CA LEU A 64 11.21 25.37 1.87
C LEU A 64 11.12 26.42 0.75
N VAL A 65 9.93 26.68 0.23
CA VAL A 65 9.72 27.61 -0.89
C VAL A 65 9.17 28.98 -0.45
N GLY A 66 8.68 29.09 0.79
CA GLY A 66 8.07 30.30 1.31
C GLY A 66 9.07 31.30 1.89
N PHE A 67 8.78 32.59 1.68
CA PHE A 67 9.38 33.67 2.47
C PHE A 67 8.61 33.79 3.78
N GLU A 68 9.32 33.73 4.91
CA GLU A 68 8.71 33.80 6.24
C GLU A 68 9.62 34.61 7.17
N VAL A 69 9.04 35.51 7.97
CA VAL A 69 9.80 36.22 8.99
C VAL A 69 9.87 35.30 10.22
N ILE A 70 11.05 34.72 10.48
CA ILE A 70 11.25 33.80 11.61
C ILE A 70 11.30 34.60 12.92
N ASP A 71 11.96 35.75 12.91
CA ASP A 71 12.09 36.62 14.07
C ASP A 71 12.24 38.08 13.63
N ALA A 72 11.22 38.90 13.91
CA ALA A 72 11.18 40.31 13.54
C ALA A 72 12.06 41.19 14.45
N GLU A 73 12.32 40.80 15.70
CA GLU A 73 13.16 41.55 16.63
C GLU A 73 14.65 41.30 16.36
N ALA A 74 15.00 40.08 15.97
CA ALA A 74 16.37 39.73 15.54
C ALA A 74 16.63 40.02 14.05
N GLY A 75 15.63 40.49 13.29
CA GLY A 75 15.72 40.76 11.84
C GLY A 75 15.99 39.51 11.00
N THR A 76 15.66 38.32 11.51
CA THR A 76 15.94 37.03 10.85
C THR A 76 14.77 36.62 9.97
N VAL A 77 15.02 36.59 8.66
CA VAL A 77 14.04 36.19 7.64
C VAL A 77 14.46 34.89 6.96
N ARG A 78 13.49 34.02 6.70
CA ARG A 78 13.64 32.86 5.82
C ARG A 78 13.45 33.31 4.38
N ILE A 79 14.45 32.98 3.57
CA ILE A 79 14.39 33.08 2.11
C ILE A 79 14.41 31.66 1.51
N PRO A 80 13.84 31.47 0.31
CA PRO A 80 13.93 30.22 -0.43
C PRO A 80 15.38 29.77 -0.60
N ILE A 81 15.57 28.44 -0.66
CA ILE A 81 16.92 27.84 -0.73
C ILE A 81 17.68 28.31 -1.98
N GLU A 82 16.99 28.44 -3.11
CA GLU A 82 17.57 28.90 -4.38
C GLU A 82 18.14 30.31 -4.24
N ASP A 83 17.35 31.24 -3.71
CA ASP A 83 17.77 32.62 -3.48
C ASP A 83 18.91 32.73 -2.45
N ALA A 84 18.89 31.87 -1.41
CA ALA A 84 19.96 31.81 -0.41
C ALA A 84 21.30 31.36 -1.02
N MET A 85 21.25 30.35 -1.90
CA MET A 85 22.44 29.87 -2.62
C MET A 85 23.00 30.97 -3.52
N ASP A 86 22.14 31.60 -4.33
CA ASP A 86 22.56 32.66 -5.25
C ASP A 86 23.15 33.86 -4.51
N SER A 87 22.53 34.26 -3.39
CA SER A 87 23.03 35.34 -2.53
C SER A 87 24.40 35.00 -1.92
N THR A 88 24.61 33.75 -1.51
CA THR A 88 25.88 33.31 -0.93
C THR A 88 26.99 33.30 -1.99
N VAL A 89 26.72 32.80 -3.19
CA VAL A 89 27.68 32.79 -4.30
C VAL A 89 28.01 34.21 -4.76
N ALA A 90 26.99 35.09 -4.85
CA ALA A 90 27.19 36.50 -5.18
C ALA A 90 28.08 37.21 -4.14
N GLY A 91 27.82 36.98 -2.84
CA GLY A 91 28.65 37.51 -1.76
C GLY A 91 30.11 37.04 -1.83
N TYR A 92 30.32 35.74 -2.12
CA TYR A 92 31.67 35.21 -2.30
C TYR A 92 32.40 35.83 -3.51
N LYS A 93 31.69 36.03 -4.62
CA LYS A 93 32.26 36.68 -5.82
C LYS A 93 32.59 38.15 -5.61
N ALA A 94 31.79 38.88 -4.83
CA ALA A 94 32.02 40.30 -4.53
C ALA A 94 33.16 40.54 -3.53
N ALA A 95 33.48 39.54 -2.70
CA ALA A 95 34.59 39.60 -1.74
C ALA A 95 35.97 39.28 -2.36
N LYS A 96 36.00 38.96 -3.67
CA LYS A 96 37.21 38.67 -4.44
C LYS A 96 37.59 39.88 -5.30
#